data_AF-R6IME7-F1
#
_entry.id   AF-R6IME7-F1
#
_cell.length_a   1.000
_cell.length_b   1.000
_cell.length_c   1.000
_cell.angle_alpha   90.00
_cell.angle_beta   90.00
_cell.angle_gamma   90.00
#
_symmetry.space_group_name_H-M   'P 1'
#
loop_
_entity.id
_entity.type
_entity.pdbx_description
1 polymer ?
#
loop_
_entity_poly.entity_id
_entity_poly.type
_entity_poly.pdbx_seq_one_letter_code
_entity_poly.pdbx_strand_id
1 'polypeptide(L)'
;MIRTLPLVCSNCDNKFVPAEELYYRDNFMSNSIRDVHFICPDCIKRWKDKWRIKTAVFSEKDYVMTVSITLEDGTIYKNLDCTPLEETVVTSEEIPEEAQRRLFSIYTEWDSERKKNSLKDCTFKDEFMRTTFSCETYGGEKFNDIAFRFNMKGQIETETPVPEYVLKQIIDAYRLYEMQNKE
;
A
#
# COMPACT_ATOMS: atom_id res chain seq x y z
N MET A 1 44.87 -1.25 18.06
CA MET A 1 44.83 -2.61 18.64
C MET A 1 43.87 -3.43 17.79
N ILE A 2 44.35 -4.51 17.15
CA ILE A 2 43.51 -5.40 16.33
C ILE A 2 42.74 -6.35 17.28
N ARG A 3 41.44 -6.53 17.06
CA ARG A 3 40.56 -7.41 17.84
C ARG A 3 39.92 -8.45 16.92
N THR A 4 39.63 -9.63 17.45
CA THR A 4 38.91 -10.70 16.74
C THR A 4 37.50 -10.87 17.32
N LEU A 5 36.58 -11.33 16.47
CA LEU A 5 35.18 -11.61 16.83
C LEU A 5 34.79 -12.95 16.20
N PRO A 6 34.34 -13.95 16.98
CA PRO A 6 33.87 -15.21 16.42
C PRO A 6 32.50 -15.01 15.74
N LEU A 7 32.35 -15.57 14.55
CA LEU A 7 31.08 -15.57 13.83
C LEU A 7 30.26 -16.78 14.25
N VAL A 8 29.33 -16.56 15.17
CA VAL A 8 28.39 -17.55 15.69
C VAL A 8 26.99 -17.06 15.36
N CYS A 9 26.16 -17.93 14.80
CA CYS A 9 24.80 -17.58 14.44
C CYS A 9 23.90 -17.49 15.67
N SER A 10 23.24 -16.36 15.87
CA SER A 10 22.29 -16.17 16.99
C SER A 10 21.00 -17.00 16.86
N ASN A 11 20.71 -17.60 15.71
CA ASN A 11 19.51 -18.43 15.50
C ASN A 11 19.76 -19.92 15.75
N CYS A 12 21.01 -20.40 15.63
CA CYS A 12 21.31 -21.84 15.71
C CYS A 12 22.60 -22.17 16.47
N ASP A 13 23.28 -21.18 17.05
CA ASP A 13 24.51 -21.27 17.84
C ASP A 13 25.72 -21.91 17.13
N ASN A 14 25.61 -22.18 15.82
CA ASN A 14 26.69 -22.73 15.04
C ASN A 14 27.68 -21.64 14.60
N LYS A 15 28.97 -22.01 14.61
CA LYS A 15 30.01 -21.23 13.95
C LYS A 15 29.80 -21.27 12.44
N PHE A 16 30.04 -20.15 11.77
CA PHE A 16 29.91 -20.07 10.32
C PHE A 16 31.01 -19.20 9.71
N VAL A 17 31.22 -19.39 8.41
CA VAL A 17 32.06 -18.52 7.59
C VAL A 17 31.11 -17.67 6.74
N PRO A 18 31.28 -16.34 6.69
CA PRO A 18 30.44 -15.48 5.88
C PRO A 18 30.75 -15.73 4.40
N ALA A 19 29.75 -15.52 3.55
CA ALA A 19 29.94 -15.54 2.11
C ALA A 19 30.43 -14.15 1.66
N GLU A 20 29.85 -13.58 0.60
CA GLU A 20 30.12 -12.22 0.16
C GLU A 20 29.61 -11.16 1.15
N GLU A 21 28.53 -11.48 1.88
CA GLU A 21 27.86 -10.57 2.81
C GLU A 21 27.69 -11.21 4.20
N LEU A 22 27.47 -10.35 5.21
CA LEU A 22 27.18 -10.73 6.58
C LEU A 22 25.76 -10.30 6.95
N TYR A 23 24.90 -11.26 7.27
CA TYR A 23 23.57 -10.97 7.77
C TYR A 23 23.60 -10.75 9.28
N TYR A 24 22.91 -9.71 9.73
CA TYR A 24 22.78 -9.39 11.14
C TYR A 24 21.44 -8.74 11.43
N ARG A 25 21.01 -8.84 12.69
CA ARG A 25 19.95 -8.01 13.24
C ARG A 25 20.56 -6.95 14.14
N ASP A 26 20.15 -5.71 13.92
CA ASP A 26 20.55 -4.59 14.74
C ASP A 26 20.01 -4.73 16.16
N ASN A 27 20.86 -4.38 17.11
CA ASN A 27 20.46 -4.12 18.48
C ASN A 27 20.62 -2.63 18.73
N PHE A 28 19.56 -1.86 18.46
CA PHE A 28 19.57 -0.39 18.60
C PHE A 28 19.87 0.10 20.03
N MET A 29 19.85 -0.80 21.01
CA MET A 29 20.18 -0.48 22.40
C MET A 29 21.67 -0.65 22.73
N SER A 30 22.47 -1.25 21.84
CA SER A 30 23.91 -1.47 22.05
C SER A 30 24.76 -0.74 21.02
N ASN A 31 25.83 -0.14 21.51
CA ASN A 31 26.89 0.47 20.68
C ASN A 31 28.07 -0.50 20.45
N SER A 32 27.94 -1.77 20.85
CA SER A 32 29.00 -2.77 20.77
C SER A 32 28.71 -3.79 19.68
N ILE A 33 29.65 -3.96 18.74
CA ILE A 33 29.59 -4.98 17.69
C ILE A 33 29.50 -6.42 18.23
N ARG A 34 29.85 -6.65 19.50
CA ARG A 34 29.73 -7.97 20.15
C ARG A 34 28.29 -8.36 20.45
N ASP A 35 27.38 -7.39 20.48
CA ASP A 35 25.97 -7.59 20.82
C ASP A 35 25.09 -7.63 19.56
N VAL A 36 25.72 -7.55 18.38
CA VAL A 36 25.08 -7.70 17.08
C VAL A 36 24.70 -9.17 16.89
N HIS A 37 23.45 -9.41 16.48
CA HIS A 37 22.93 -10.76 16.29
C HIS A 37 23.27 -11.24 14.88
N PHE A 38 24.42 -11.88 14.69
CA PHE A 38 24.82 -12.43 13.40
C PHE A 38 23.96 -13.64 13.00
N ILE A 39 23.60 -13.74 11.73
CA ILE A 39 22.80 -14.83 11.20
C ILE A 39 23.59 -15.56 10.11
N CYS A 40 23.72 -16.89 10.23
CA CYS A 40 24.43 -17.66 9.21
C CYS A 40 23.60 -17.81 7.92
N PRO A 41 24.27 -18.08 6.79
CA PRO A 41 23.61 -18.27 5.50
C PRO A 41 22.49 -19.34 5.51
N ASP A 42 22.67 -20.45 6.24
CA ASP A 42 21.67 -21.51 6.30
C ASP A 42 20.37 -21.10 7.02
N CYS A 43 20.49 -20.24 8.04
CA CYS A 43 19.34 -19.69 8.75
C CYS A 43 18.61 -18.66 7.90
N ILE A 44 19.35 -17.81 7.18
CA ILE A 44 18.77 -16.85 6.23
C ILE A 44 18.07 -17.58 5.07
N LYS A 45 18.69 -18.62 4.52
CA LYS A 45 18.08 -19.44 3.48
C LYS A 45 16.76 -20.06 3.95
N ARG A 46 16.75 -20.69 5.13
CA ARG A 46 15.52 -21.25 5.71
C ARG A 46 14.44 -20.20 5.97
N TRP A 47 14.82 -19.02 6.44
CA TRP A 47 13.90 -17.91 6.63
C TRP A 47 13.32 -17.43 5.30
N LYS A 48 14.14 -17.21 4.27
CA LYS A 48 13.67 -16.87 2.91
C LYS A 48 12.76 -17.94 2.32
N ASP A 49 13.17 -19.21 2.40
CA ASP A 49 12.41 -20.34 1.87
C ASP A 49 11.05 -20.52 2.56
N LYS A 50 10.93 -20.18 3.85
CA LYS A 50 9.65 -20.17 4.55
C LYS A 50 8.67 -19.16 3.95
N TRP A 51 9.14 -17.96 3.60
CA TRP A 51 8.31 -16.83 3.17
C TRP A 51 7.84 -16.91 1.71
N ARG A 52 7.53 -18.10 1.24
CA ARG A 52 6.88 -18.32 -0.06
C ARG A 52 5.39 -18.07 0.08
N ILE A 53 4.94 -16.91 -0.40
CA ILE A 53 3.56 -16.47 -0.29
C ILE A 53 2.70 -17.19 -1.32
N LYS A 54 1.72 -17.97 -0.83
CA LYS A 54 0.71 -18.62 -1.66
C LYS A 54 -0.42 -17.65 -2.01
N THR A 55 -0.99 -17.00 -0.99
CA THR A 55 -2.05 -15.99 -1.15
C THR A 55 -1.93 -14.92 -0.08
N ALA A 56 -2.34 -13.70 -0.41
CA ALA A 56 -2.49 -12.60 0.54
C ALA A 56 -3.84 -11.92 0.31
N VAL A 57 -4.52 -11.55 1.40
CA VAL A 57 -5.81 -10.85 1.36
C VAL A 57 -5.67 -9.57 2.17
N PHE A 58 -5.79 -8.44 1.48
CA PHE A 58 -5.75 -7.12 2.08
C PHE A 58 -7.14 -6.67 2.52
N SER A 59 -7.18 -5.90 3.59
CA SER A 59 -8.39 -5.27 4.12
C SER A 59 -8.05 -3.91 4.69
N GLU A 60 -8.88 -2.92 4.39
CA GLU A 60 -8.80 -1.59 4.99
C GLU A 60 -10.14 -1.30 5.69
N LYS A 61 -10.08 -0.99 6.97
CA LYS A 61 -11.25 -0.59 7.76
C LYS A 61 -10.84 0.52 8.72
N ASP A 62 -11.62 1.60 8.76
CA ASP A 62 -11.38 2.74 9.65
C ASP A 62 -9.94 3.29 9.52
N TYR A 63 -9.43 3.37 8.29
CA TYR A 63 -8.05 3.77 7.94
C TYR A 63 -6.93 2.83 8.45
N VAL A 64 -7.28 1.66 8.95
CA VAL A 64 -6.32 0.61 9.34
C VAL A 64 -6.22 -0.41 8.21
N MET A 65 -5.01 -0.54 7.65
CA MET A 65 -4.67 -1.50 6.62
C MET A 65 -4.08 -2.76 7.25
N THR A 66 -4.65 -3.91 6.89
CA THR A 66 -4.19 -5.21 7.37
C THR A 66 -4.06 -6.21 6.22
N VAL A 67 -3.20 -7.21 6.40
CA VAL A 67 -3.03 -8.32 5.46
C VAL A 67 -3.10 -9.66 6.17
N SER A 68 -3.86 -10.59 5.60
CA SER A 68 -3.80 -12.00 5.98
C SER A 68 -3.01 -12.78 4.93
N ILE A 69 -1.94 -13.45 5.34
CA ILE A 69 -0.98 -14.15 4.47
C ILE A 69 -1.09 -15.65 4.70
N THR A 70 -1.20 -16.42 3.62
CA THR A 70 -1.05 -17.88 3.62
C THR A 70 0.23 -18.23 2.87
N LEU A 71 1.12 -18.97 3.52
CA LEU A 71 2.37 -19.46 2.94
C LEU A 71 2.17 -20.80 2.23
N GLU A 72 3.11 -21.18 1.37
CA GLU A 72 3.08 -22.47 0.65
C GLU A 72 3.11 -23.68 1.58
N ASP A 73 3.75 -23.58 2.73
CA ASP A 73 3.82 -24.63 3.75
C ASP A 73 2.52 -24.76 4.57
N GLY A 74 1.51 -23.92 4.31
CA GLY A 74 0.23 -23.90 5.01
C GLY A 74 0.19 -23.02 6.25
N THR A 75 1.29 -22.36 6.63
CA THR A 75 1.30 -21.36 7.71
C THR A 75 0.39 -20.18 7.36
N ILE A 76 -0.40 -19.72 8.34
CA ILE A 76 -1.32 -18.59 8.17
C ILE A 76 -1.01 -17.51 9.19
N TYR A 77 -0.76 -16.30 8.69
CA TYR A 77 -0.69 -15.06 9.46
C TYR A 77 -1.98 -14.28 9.22
N LYS A 78 -2.67 -13.87 10.27
CA LYS A 78 -3.98 -13.20 10.17
C LYS A 78 -3.86 -11.75 10.62
N ASN A 79 -4.46 -10.87 9.84
CA ASN A 79 -4.62 -9.44 10.16
C ASN A 79 -3.32 -8.79 10.64
N LEU A 80 -2.22 -9.04 9.94
CA LEU A 80 -0.98 -8.32 10.21
C LEU A 80 -1.18 -6.85 9.85
N ASP A 81 -0.84 -5.96 10.76
CA ASP A 81 -0.74 -4.54 10.45
C ASP A 81 0.30 -4.38 9.34
N CYS A 82 -0.06 -3.63 8.30
CA CYS A 82 0.82 -3.45 7.16
C CYS A 82 0.74 -2.06 6.57
N THR A 83 1.87 -1.59 6.05
CA THR A 83 1.98 -0.32 5.36
C THR A 83 2.60 -0.56 3.98
N PRO A 84 1.87 -0.26 2.89
CA PRO A 84 2.46 -0.21 1.56
C PRO A 84 3.39 0.99 1.46
N LEU A 85 4.63 0.73 1.04
CA LEU A 85 5.66 1.69 0.67
C LEU A 85 5.97 1.48 -0.82
N GLU A 86 6.63 2.45 -1.45
CA GLU A 86 6.88 2.56 -2.90
C GLU A 86 6.83 1.24 -3.71
N GLU A 87 7.65 0.24 -3.36
CA GLU A 87 7.67 -1.07 -4.03
C GLU A 87 7.51 -2.27 -3.07
N THR A 88 7.20 -2.03 -1.80
CA THR A 88 7.21 -3.04 -0.73
C THR A 88 6.00 -2.90 0.19
N VAL A 89 5.59 -3.99 0.82
CA VAL A 89 4.65 -3.93 1.96
C VAL A 89 5.40 -4.34 3.21
N VAL A 90 5.51 -3.43 4.16
CA VAL A 90 6.08 -3.69 5.47
C VAL A 90 4.97 -4.18 6.39
N THR A 91 5.26 -5.23 7.17
CA THR A 91 4.32 -5.81 8.13
C THR A 91 4.92 -5.82 9.52
N SER A 92 4.11 -6.14 10.54
CA SER A 92 4.61 -6.40 11.89
C SER A 92 5.59 -7.58 11.99
N GLU A 93 5.59 -8.48 10.99
CA GLU A 93 6.54 -9.59 10.90
C GLU A 93 7.80 -9.20 10.12
N GLU A 94 8.94 -9.73 10.57
CA GLU A 94 10.20 -9.63 9.83
C GLU A 94 10.18 -10.59 8.63
N ILE A 95 9.78 -10.05 7.48
CA ILE A 95 9.65 -10.77 6.22
C ILE A 95 10.75 -10.37 5.22
N PRO A 96 11.28 -11.30 4.41
CA PRO A 96 12.29 -10.99 3.41
C PRO A 96 11.80 -9.97 2.39
N GLU A 97 12.69 -9.12 1.91
CA GLU A 97 12.36 -8.09 0.92
C GLU A 97 11.69 -8.65 -0.34
N GLU A 98 12.12 -9.82 -0.81
CA GLU A 98 11.50 -10.54 -1.93
C GLU A 98 10.00 -10.81 -1.67
N ALA A 99 9.65 -11.20 -0.44
CA ALA A 99 8.28 -11.42 -0.02
C ALA A 99 7.51 -10.10 0.15
N GLN A 100 8.16 -9.03 0.63
CA GLN A 100 7.57 -7.68 0.71
C GLN A 100 7.18 -7.15 -0.68
N ARG A 101 8.05 -7.30 -1.67
CA ARG A 101 7.78 -6.92 -3.07
C ARG A 101 6.65 -7.76 -3.68
N ARG A 102 6.61 -9.06 -3.36
CA ARG A 102 5.51 -9.93 -3.77
C ARG A 102 4.17 -9.47 -3.16
N LEU A 103 4.14 -9.13 -1.88
CA LEU A 103 2.95 -8.55 -1.23
C LEU A 103 2.55 -7.24 -1.90
N PHE A 104 3.51 -6.38 -2.25
CA PHE A 104 3.23 -5.12 -2.92
C PHE A 104 2.56 -5.29 -4.29
N SER A 105 2.98 -6.29 -5.05
CA SER A 105 2.32 -6.64 -6.32
C SER A 105 0.84 -7.01 -6.10
N ILE A 106 0.56 -7.84 -5.09
CA ILE A 106 -0.82 -8.25 -4.74
C ILE A 106 -1.63 -7.06 -4.21
N TYR A 107 -1.01 -6.23 -3.37
CA TYR A 107 -1.61 -5.00 -2.85
C TYR A 107 -2.03 -4.06 -3.97
N THR A 108 -1.17 -3.86 -4.97
CA THR A 108 -1.43 -2.94 -6.07
C THR A 108 -2.64 -3.38 -6.89
N GLU A 109 -2.78 -4.68 -7.16
CA GLU A 109 -3.97 -5.22 -7.83
C GLU A 109 -5.24 -5.01 -7.00
N TRP A 110 -5.17 -5.29 -5.69
CA TRP A 110 -6.28 -5.12 -4.76
C TRP A 110 -6.71 -3.64 -4.61
N ASP A 111 -5.76 -2.72 -4.42
CA ASP A 111 -6.05 -1.29 -4.23
C ASP A 111 -6.60 -0.67 -5.52
N SER A 112 -6.06 -1.07 -6.67
CA SER A 112 -6.55 -0.65 -7.98
C SER A 112 -8.01 -1.05 -8.19
N GLU A 113 -8.35 -2.31 -7.91
CA GLU A 113 -9.71 -2.82 -8.04
C GLU A 113 -10.68 -2.13 -7.06
N ARG A 114 -10.24 -1.87 -5.84
CA ARG A 114 -11.04 -1.18 -4.82
C ARG A 114 -11.33 0.28 -5.19
N LYS A 115 -10.33 1.00 -5.70
CA LYS A 115 -10.42 2.42 -6.03
C LYS A 115 -10.94 2.71 -7.44
N LYS A 116 -11.09 1.70 -8.31
CA LYS A 116 -11.38 1.93 -9.74
C LYS A 116 -12.56 2.86 -10.02
N ASN A 117 -13.60 2.82 -9.19
CA ASN A 117 -14.81 3.64 -9.33
C ASN A 117 -14.72 5.00 -8.61
N SER A 118 -13.62 5.26 -7.91
CA SER A 118 -13.37 6.52 -7.19
C SER A 118 -12.79 7.56 -8.15
N LEU A 119 -13.20 8.82 -7.98
CA LEU A 119 -12.62 9.95 -8.68
C LEU A 119 -11.16 10.13 -8.25
N LYS A 120 -10.28 10.20 -9.25
CA LYS A 120 -8.85 10.51 -9.10
C LYS A 120 -8.64 12.01 -9.13
N ASP A 121 -9.23 12.66 -10.12
CA ASP A 121 -9.21 14.10 -10.28
C ASP A 121 -10.55 14.59 -10.82
N CYS A 122 -10.93 15.80 -10.42
CA CYS A 122 -12.05 16.49 -11.02
C CYS A 122 -11.83 18.00 -10.98
N THR A 123 -12.11 18.65 -12.10
CA THR A 123 -11.99 20.09 -12.29
C THR A 123 -13.33 20.67 -12.71
N PHE A 124 -13.60 21.89 -12.26
CA PHE A 124 -14.82 22.61 -12.59
C PHE A 124 -14.48 23.89 -13.32
N LYS A 125 -15.28 24.23 -14.33
CA LYS A 125 -15.13 25.44 -15.12
C LYS A 125 -16.46 26.19 -15.14
N ASP A 126 -16.43 27.43 -14.68
CA ASP A 126 -17.57 28.34 -14.77
C ASP A 126 -17.43 29.24 -16.00
N GLU A 127 -18.41 29.14 -16.89
CA GLU A 127 -18.64 30.05 -18.02
C GLU A 127 -19.99 30.76 -17.83
N PHE A 128 -20.24 31.81 -18.61
CA PHE A 128 -21.46 32.62 -18.48
C PHE A 128 -22.73 31.75 -18.54
N MET A 129 -23.39 31.58 -17.39
CA MET A 129 -24.56 30.71 -17.17
C MET A 129 -24.35 29.20 -17.41
N ARG A 130 -23.11 28.73 -17.50
CA ARG A 130 -22.79 27.31 -17.74
C ARG A 130 -21.62 26.87 -16.87
N THR A 131 -21.85 25.88 -16.01
CA THR A 131 -20.78 25.21 -15.29
C THR A 131 -20.57 23.82 -15.88
N THR A 132 -19.32 23.48 -16.16
CA THR A 132 -18.93 22.14 -16.63
C THR A 132 -17.96 21.49 -15.65
N PHE A 133 -17.89 20.16 -15.68
CA PHE A 133 -16.85 19.40 -15.00
C PHE A 133 -16.05 18.54 -15.97
N SER A 134 -14.78 18.34 -15.65
CA SER A 134 -13.94 17.31 -16.26
C SER A 134 -13.32 16.46 -15.16
N CYS A 135 -13.65 15.17 -15.11
CA CYS A 135 -13.14 14.25 -14.10
C CYS A 135 -12.60 12.94 -14.71
N GLU A 136 -11.66 12.31 -14.02
CA GLU A 136 -11.12 10.98 -14.32
C GLU A 136 -11.24 10.07 -13.07
N THR A 137 -11.64 8.82 -13.25
CA THR A 137 -11.62 7.81 -12.18
C THR A 137 -10.27 7.10 -12.11
N TYR A 138 -9.92 6.48 -10.97
CA TYR A 138 -8.72 5.63 -10.89
C TYR A 138 -8.77 4.43 -11.85
N GLY A 139 -9.97 4.00 -12.26
CA GLY A 139 -10.17 2.98 -13.29
C GLY A 139 -9.98 3.47 -14.73
N GLY A 140 -9.74 4.78 -14.93
CA GLY A 140 -9.47 5.39 -16.23
C GLY A 140 -10.71 5.85 -17.00
N GLU A 141 -11.91 5.79 -16.41
CA GLU A 141 -13.10 6.41 -17.00
C GLU A 141 -12.96 7.93 -17.01
N LYS A 142 -13.21 8.56 -18.16
CA LYS A 142 -13.07 10.01 -18.36
C LYS A 142 -14.40 10.65 -18.71
N PHE A 143 -14.68 11.75 -18.04
CA PHE A 143 -15.83 12.61 -18.27
C PHE A 143 -15.31 13.99 -18.61
N ASN A 144 -15.46 14.43 -19.86
CA ASN A 144 -14.82 15.65 -20.34
C ASN A 144 -15.88 16.72 -20.64
N ASP A 145 -15.70 17.89 -20.02
CA ASP A 145 -16.50 19.11 -20.25
C ASP A 145 -18.02 18.89 -20.19
N ILE A 146 -18.48 18.08 -19.23
CA ILE A 146 -19.90 17.78 -19.07
C ILE A 146 -20.57 18.93 -18.34
N ALA A 147 -21.54 19.58 -18.99
CA ALA A 147 -22.34 20.60 -18.35
C ALA A 147 -23.31 19.97 -17.35
N PHE A 148 -23.51 20.65 -16.23
CA PHE A 148 -24.46 20.22 -15.21
C PHE A 148 -25.17 21.40 -14.55
N ARG A 149 -26.29 21.09 -13.87
CA ARG A 149 -27.03 22.02 -13.04
C ARG A 149 -27.71 21.28 -11.89
N PHE A 150 -28.02 21.98 -10.81
CA PHE A 150 -28.92 21.45 -9.79
C PHE A 150 -30.35 21.91 -10.06
N ASN A 151 -31.30 20.98 -10.01
CA ASN A 151 -32.72 21.31 -10.13
C ASN A 151 -33.28 21.85 -8.79
N MET A 152 -34.56 22.24 -8.79
CA MET A 152 -35.23 22.79 -7.60
C MET A 152 -35.26 21.83 -6.39
N LYS A 153 -35.04 20.53 -6.61
CA LYS A 153 -34.96 19.51 -5.55
C LYS A 153 -33.53 19.27 -5.06
N GLY A 154 -32.55 20.03 -5.57
CA GLY A 154 -31.14 19.86 -5.26
C GLY A 154 -30.51 18.62 -5.90
N GLN A 155 -31.13 18.04 -6.93
CA GLN A 155 -30.57 16.91 -7.67
C GLN A 155 -29.75 17.41 -8.85
N ILE A 156 -28.61 16.78 -9.09
CA ILE A 156 -27.76 17.08 -10.24
C ILE A 156 -28.41 16.56 -11.53
N GLU A 157 -28.43 17.40 -12.56
CA GLU A 157 -28.79 17.08 -13.92
C GLU A 157 -27.58 17.35 -14.80
N THR A 158 -27.18 16.37 -15.59
CA THR A 158 -26.02 16.46 -16.50
C THR A 158 -26.47 16.45 -17.95
N GLU A 159 -25.72 17.11 -18.83
CA GLU A 159 -25.97 17.16 -20.27
C GLU A 159 -25.93 15.77 -20.92
N THR A 160 -24.99 14.94 -20.46
CA THR A 160 -24.85 13.54 -20.85
C THR A 160 -25.03 12.62 -19.64
N PRO A 161 -25.54 11.39 -19.81
CA PRO A 161 -25.71 10.46 -18.69
C PRO A 161 -24.37 10.11 -18.04
N VAL A 162 -24.32 10.20 -16.71
CA VAL A 162 -23.14 9.88 -15.89
C VAL A 162 -23.56 8.82 -14.86
N PRO A 163 -22.74 7.78 -14.61
CA PRO A 163 -23.08 6.74 -13.64
C PRO A 163 -23.29 7.30 -12.22
N GLU A 164 -24.25 6.74 -11.49
CA GLU A 164 -24.65 7.22 -10.17
C GLU A 164 -23.49 7.20 -9.14
N TYR A 165 -22.62 6.19 -9.22
CA TYR A 165 -21.43 6.10 -8.35
C TYR A 165 -20.44 7.24 -8.56
N VAL A 166 -20.39 7.83 -9.76
CA VAL A 166 -19.55 8.99 -10.08
C VAL A 166 -20.27 10.28 -9.68
N LEU A 167 -21.56 10.40 -9.98
CA LEU A 167 -22.36 11.60 -9.67
C LEU A 167 -22.28 12.02 -8.20
N LYS A 168 -22.38 11.05 -7.27
CA LYS A 168 -22.27 11.34 -5.84
C LYS A 168 -20.93 12.00 -5.48
N GLN A 169 -19.84 11.50 -6.05
CA GLN A 169 -18.50 12.03 -5.81
C GLN A 169 -18.30 13.40 -6.45
N ILE A 170 -18.88 13.63 -7.63
CA ILE A 170 -18.88 14.96 -8.30
C ILE A 170 -19.61 15.99 -7.44
N ILE A 171 -20.77 15.65 -6.88
CA ILE A 171 -21.53 16.56 -6.01
C ILE A 171 -20.68 16.97 -4.79
N ASP A 172 -20.04 16.01 -4.12
CA ASP A 172 -19.21 16.29 -2.96
C ASP A 172 -17.98 17.13 -3.34
N ALA A 173 -17.32 16.83 -4.47
CA ALA A 173 -16.21 17.62 -5.00
C ALA A 173 -16.64 19.06 -5.38
N TYR A 174 -17.80 19.23 -6.01
CA TYR A 174 -18.31 20.55 -6.41
C TYR A 174 -18.65 21.42 -5.20
N ARG A 175 -19.21 20.85 -4.14
CA ARG A 175 -19.47 21.59 -2.90
C ARG A 175 -18.18 22.16 -2.31
N LEU A 176 -17.09 21.40 -2.33
CA LEU A 176 -15.78 21.87 -1.89
C LEU A 176 -15.25 22.99 -2.80
N TYR A 177 -15.40 22.85 -4.13
CA TYR A 177 -15.04 23.88 -5.10
C TYR A 177 -15.82 25.19 -4.85
N GLU A 178 -17.14 25.12 -4.66
CA GLU A 178 -17.96 26.30 -4.36
C GLU A 178 -17.54 26.98 -3.05
N MET A 179 -17.19 26.21 -2.02
CA MET A 179 -16.71 26.77 -0.76
C MET A 179 -15.39 27.53 -0.93
N GLN A 180 -14.49 27.02 -1.78
CA GLN A 180 -13.19 27.67 -2.05
C GLN A 180 -13.32 28.94 -2.89
N ASN A 181 -14.28 29.02 -3.81
CA ASN A 181 -14.45 30.17 -4.70
C ASN A 181 -15.45 31.23 -4.18
N LYS A 182 -16.06 31.00 -3.01
CA LYS A 182 -16.94 31.97 -2.34
C LYS A 182 -16.20 32.84 -1.29
N GLU A 183 -14.88 32.68 -1.14
CA GLU A 183 -13.99 33.63 -0.47
C GLU A 183 -13.47 34.70 -1.44
#